data_AF-A0A8G2EZQ5-F1
#
_entry.id   AF-A0A8G2EZQ5-F1
#
_cell.length_a   1.000
_cell.length_b   1.000
_cell.length_c   1.000
_cell.angle_alpha   90.00
_cell.angle_beta   90.00
_cell.angle_gamma   90.00
#
_symmetry.space_group_name_H-M   'P 1'
#
loop_
_entity.id
_entity.type
_entity.pdbx_description
1 polymer ?
#
loop_
_entity_poly.entity_id
_entity_poly.type
_entity_poly.pdbx_seq_one_letter_code
_entity_poly.pdbx_strand_id
1 'polypeptide(L)'
;MFEPVDLSIADSYFAPPELDWLRAQGEAERGGAFMTLWTPKEAFIKATGKGLSQELDRFWFADPSSGPIRIGLAPDLPEDPEHWGFDHRVIPGDYHLAVGCRGPGQVAWRGMPD
;
A
#
# COMPACT_ATOMS: atom_id res chain seq x y z
N MET A 1 10.51 15.56 -13.36
CA MET A 1 9.90 16.20 -12.17
C MET A 1 8.53 15.56 -12.05
N PHE A 2 8.33 14.69 -11.06
CA PHE A 2 7.02 14.06 -10.84
C PHE A 2 6.02 15.16 -10.48
N GLU A 3 4.82 15.13 -11.08
CA GLU A 3 3.78 16.06 -10.67
C GLU A 3 3.37 15.76 -9.22
N PRO A 4 3.15 16.80 -8.39
CA PRO A 4 2.68 16.60 -7.03
C PRO A 4 1.33 15.87 -7.10
N VAL A 5 1.23 14.77 -6.35
CA VAL A 5 -0.05 14.04 -6.22
C VAL A 5 -1.06 14.99 -5.58
N ASP A 6 -2.18 15.22 -6.25
CA ASP A 6 -3.31 15.93 -5.65
C ASP A 6 -3.85 15.10 -4.50
N LEU A 7 -3.59 15.55 -3.27
CA LEU A 7 -3.99 14.84 -2.07
C LEU A 7 -5.52 14.80 -1.90
N SER A 8 -6.31 15.55 -2.66
CA SER A 8 -7.77 15.39 -2.66
C SER A 8 -8.19 14.00 -3.15
N ILE A 9 -7.36 13.35 -3.98
CA ILE A 9 -7.65 12.00 -4.47
C ILE A 9 -7.44 10.93 -3.39
N ALA A 10 -6.63 11.24 -2.37
CA ALA A 10 -6.32 10.34 -1.26
C ALA A 10 -7.60 9.91 -0.52
N ASP A 11 -8.54 10.85 -0.33
CA ASP A 11 -9.81 10.60 0.35
C ASP A 11 -10.71 9.59 -0.40
N SER A 12 -10.45 9.35 -1.70
CA SER A 12 -11.18 8.36 -2.50
C SER A 12 -10.56 6.97 -2.47
N TYR A 13 -9.31 6.85 -2.02
CA TYR A 13 -8.51 5.63 -2.16
C TYR A 13 -8.02 5.05 -0.83
N PHE A 14 -7.95 5.86 0.23
CA PHE A 14 -7.38 5.46 1.50
C PHE A 14 -8.44 5.42 2.60
N ALA A 15 -8.31 4.43 3.48
CA ALA A 15 -9.12 4.30 4.67
C ALA A 15 -8.68 5.34 5.73
N PRO A 16 -9.52 5.63 6.74
CA PRO A 16 -9.19 6.64 7.75
C PRO A 16 -7.81 6.48 8.42
N PRO A 17 -7.35 5.26 8.81
CA PRO A 17 -6.02 5.10 9.41
C PRO A 17 -4.86 5.48 8.48
N GLU A 18 -5.02 5.26 7.18
CA GLU A 18 -4.02 5.60 6.15
C GLU A 18 -3.99 7.11 5.90
N LEU A 19 -5.16 7.74 5.86
CA LEU A 19 -5.28 9.19 5.74
C LEU A 19 -4.66 9.92 6.92
N ASP A 20 -4.87 9.43 8.14
CA ASP A 20 -4.27 9.99 9.34
C ASP A 20 -2.75 9.91 9.30
N TRP A 21 -2.20 8.76 8.89
CA TRP A 21 -0.76 8.59 8.69
C TRP A 21 -0.21 9.49 7.59
N LEU A 22 -0.89 9.59 6.43
CA LEU A 22 -0.48 10.42 5.30
C LEU A 22 -0.47 11.92 5.67
N ARG A 23 -1.49 12.38 6.42
CA ARG A 23 -1.63 13.78 6.84
C ARG A 23 -0.59 14.17 7.90
N ALA A 24 -0.09 13.21 8.67
CA ALA A 24 0.98 13.41 9.64
C ALA A 24 2.37 13.64 8.99
N GLN A 25 2.54 13.34 7.69
CA GLN A 25 3.80 13.54 6.98
C GLN A 25 4.02 15.02 6.61
N GLY A 26 5.30 15.43 6.51
CA GLY A 26 5.69 16.76 6.05
C GLY A 26 5.26 16.98 4.60
N GLU A 27 4.97 18.23 4.23
CA GLU A 27 4.43 18.57 2.89
C GLU A 27 5.27 18.02 1.74
N ALA A 28 6.61 18.08 1.85
CA ALA A 28 7.53 17.54 0.86
C ALA A 28 7.55 16.00 0.78
N GLU A 29 7.15 15.31 1.86
CA GLU A 29 7.20 13.85 1.98
C GLU A 29 5.87 13.20 1.56
N ARG A 30 4.77 13.97 1.54
CA ARG A 30 3.42 13.48 1.25
C ARG A 30 3.29 12.78 -0.10
N GLY A 31 4.01 13.23 -1.13
CA GLY A 31 4.02 12.57 -2.44
C GLY A 31 4.59 11.15 -2.38
N GLY A 32 5.74 10.97 -1.71
CA GLY A 32 6.33 9.66 -1.49
C GLY A 32 5.46 8.80 -0.57
N ALA A 33 4.95 9.39 0.52
CA ALA A 33 4.04 8.71 1.45
C ALA A 33 2.76 8.21 0.77
N PHE A 34 2.17 8.99 -0.14
CA PHE A 34 1.04 8.55 -0.97
C PHE A 34 1.41 7.28 -1.75
N MET A 35 2.57 7.27 -2.41
CA MET A 35 3.02 6.11 -3.20
C MET A 35 3.34 4.89 -2.33
N THR A 36 3.85 5.10 -1.11
CA THR A 36 4.07 4.05 -0.11
C THR A 36 2.76 3.38 0.32
N LEU A 37 1.63 4.11 0.36
CA LEU A 37 0.31 3.53 0.62
C LEU A 37 -0.33 2.95 -0.64
N TRP A 38 -0.25 3.67 -1.77
CA TRP A 38 -0.91 3.30 -3.02
C TRP A 38 -0.37 2.00 -3.60
N THR A 39 0.94 1.79 -3.56
CA THR A 39 1.55 0.63 -4.22
C THR A 39 1.19 -0.72 -3.57
N PRO A 40 1.20 -0.90 -2.22
CA PRO A 40 0.64 -2.10 -1.59
C PRO A 40 -0.86 -2.29 -1.87
N LYS A 41 -1.65 -1.20 -1.91
CA LYS A 41 -3.07 -1.29 -2.28
C LYS A 41 -3.26 -1.84 -3.69
N GLU A 42 -2.55 -1.31 -4.67
CA GLU A 42 -2.60 -1.85 -6.03
C GLU A 42 -2.16 -3.32 -6.08
N ALA A 43 -1.13 -3.70 -5.32
CA ALA A 43 -0.67 -5.08 -5.27
C ALA A 43 -1.77 -6.02 -4.75
N PHE A 44 -2.49 -5.63 -3.70
CA PHE A 44 -3.64 -6.38 -3.19
C PHE A 44 -4.80 -6.44 -4.20
N ILE A 45 -5.15 -5.30 -4.82
CA ILE A 45 -6.23 -5.23 -5.83
C ILE A 45 -5.91 -6.14 -7.02
N LYS A 46 -4.65 -6.14 -7.49
CA LYS A 46 -4.18 -7.01 -8.57
C LYS A 46 -4.20 -8.48 -8.16
N ALA A 47 -3.76 -8.79 -6.94
CA ALA A 47 -3.71 -10.17 -6.45
C ALA A 47 -5.10 -10.79 -6.21
N THR A 48 -6.09 -9.99 -5.79
CA THR A 48 -7.48 -10.46 -5.65
C THR A 48 -8.21 -10.56 -6.99
N GLY A 49 -7.73 -9.86 -8.03
CA GLY A 49 -8.34 -9.86 -9.37
C GLY A 49 -9.68 -9.13 -9.46
N LYS A 50 -10.08 -8.39 -8.41
CA LYS A 50 -11.38 -7.70 -8.33
C LYS A 50 -11.37 -6.33 -9.02
N GLY A 51 -10.18 -5.76 -9.26
CA GLY A 51 -10.03 -4.44 -9.89
C GLY A 51 -10.47 -3.29 -8.96
N LEU A 52 -10.52 -2.07 -9.50
CA LEU A 52 -10.87 -0.85 -8.75
C LEU A 52 -12.35 -0.75 -8.36
N SER A 53 -13.19 -1.73 -8.74
CA SER A 53 -14.59 -1.80 -8.28
C SER A 53 -14.72 -2.31 -6.85
N GLN A 54 -13.64 -2.81 -6.24
CA GLN A 54 -13.62 -3.16 -4.83
C GLN A 54 -13.70 -1.89 -3.96
N GLU A 55 -14.44 -1.97 -2.86
CA GLU A 55 -14.50 -0.90 -1.85
C GLU A 55 -13.12 -0.70 -1.21
N LEU A 56 -12.48 0.43 -1.55
CA LEU A 56 -11.08 0.71 -1.19
C LEU A 56 -10.91 1.20 0.26
N ASP A 57 -12.01 1.54 0.93
CA ASP A 57 -12.08 1.88 2.35
C ASP A 57 -12.25 0.64 3.25
N ARG A 58 -12.51 -0.55 2.68
CA ARG A 58 -12.68 -1.80 3.43
C ARG A 58 -11.38 -2.51 3.77
N PHE A 59 -10.25 -2.02 3.27
CA PHE A 59 -8.94 -2.56 3.61
C PHE A 59 -7.90 -1.45 3.66
N TRP A 60 -6.88 -1.64 4.48
CA TRP A 60 -5.89 -0.61 4.75
C TRP A 60 -4.52 -1.18 5.10
N PHE A 61 -3.47 -0.40 4.85
CA PHE A 61 -2.10 -0.69 5.23
C PHE A 61 -1.61 0.39 6.20
N ALA A 62 -1.56 0.04 7.48
CA ALA A 62 -1.01 0.95 8.49
C ALA A 62 0.52 0.80 8.54
N ASP A 63 1.21 1.93 8.58
CA ASP A 63 2.68 2.03 8.75
C ASP A 63 3.50 1.11 7.84
N PRO A 64 3.43 1.31 6.51
CA PRO A 64 4.21 0.53 5.55
C PRO A 64 5.73 0.78 5.66
N SER A 65 6.15 1.77 6.46
CA SER A 65 7.56 2.14 6.65
C SER A 65 8.31 1.33 7.70
N SER A 66 7.63 0.59 8.58
CA SER A 66 8.26 -0.04 9.76
C SER A 66 8.09 -1.57 9.83
N GLY A 67 8.68 -2.28 8.86
CA GLY A 67 8.81 -3.74 8.89
C GLY A 67 7.80 -4.47 8.00
N PRO A 68 7.42 -5.73 8.33
CA PRO A 68 6.56 -6.51 7.46
C PRO A 68 5.19 -5.84 7.35
N ILE A 69 4.83 -5.45 6.12
CA ILE A 69 3.58 -4.78 5.81
C ILE A 69 2.43 -5.72 6.09
N ARG A 70 1.47 -5.26 6.91
CA ARG A 70 0.25 -5.99 7.22
C ARG A 70 -0.96 -5.27 6.65
N ILE A 71 -1.90 -6.05 6.14
CA ILE A 71 -3.20 -5.57 5.71
C ILE A 71 -4.19 -5.65 6.88
N GLY A 72 -4.94 -4.58 7.09
CA GLY A 72 -6.18 -4.61 7.84
C GLY A 72 -7.36 -4.80 6.89
N LEU A 73 -8.33 -5.60 7.29
CA LEU A 73 -9.52 -5.92 6.50
C LEU A 73 -10.76 -5.66 7.34
N ALA A 74 -11.79 -5.10 6.72
CA ALA A 74 -13.10 -4.96 7.33
C ALA A 74 -13.69 -6.37 7.62
N PRO A 75 -14.46 -6.54 8.71
CA PRO A 75 -14.93 -7.87 9.14
C PRO A 75 -15.82 -8.62 8.14
N ASP A 76 -16.39 -7.90 7.17
CA ASP A 76 -17.29 -8.38 6.13
C ASP A 76 -16.58 -8.80 4.84
N LEU A 77 -15.26 -8.56 4.72
CA LEU A 77 -14.48 -9.08 3.62
C LEU A 77 -14.21 -10.59 3.82
N PRO A 78 -14.44 -11.44 2.79
CA PRO A 78 -14.18 -12.89 2.87
C PRO A 78 -12.69 -13.21 2.66
N GLU A 79 -11.83 -12.51 3.39
CA GLU A 79 -10.37 -12.55 3.28
C GLU A 79 -9.80 -12.58 4.70
N ASP A 80 -8.70 -13.28 4.89
CA ASP A 80 -8.03 -13.37 6.19
C ASP A 80 -6.68 -12.65 6.10
N PRO A 81 -6.42 -11.62 6.94
CA PRO A 81 -5.16 -10.90 6.93
C PRO A 81 -3.92 -11.79 7.07
N GLU A 82 -4.03 -12.91 7.80
CA GLU A 82 -2.90 -13.82 8.06
C GLU A 82 -2.48 -14.61 6.81
N HIS A 83 -3.37 -14.70 5.81
CA HIS A 83 -3.06 -15.36 4.53
C HIS A 83 -2.39 -14.43 3.53
N TRP A 84 -2.08 -13.19 3.89
CA TRP A 84 -1.49 -12.21 2.99
C TRP A 84 -0.10 -11.76 3.44
N GLY A 85 0.84 -11.80 2.50
CA GLY A 85 2.18 -11.25 2.65
C GLY A 85 2.39 -10.06 1.73
N PHE A 86 3.02 -9.02 2.26
CA PHE A 86 3.35 -7.81 1.50
C PHE A 86 4.78 -7.36 1.77
N ASP A 87 5.41 -6.80 0.75
CA ASP A 87 6.69 -6.11 0.83
C ASP A 87 6.67 -4.91 -0.11
N HIS A 88 7.31 -3.82 0.31
CA HIS A 88 7.41 -2.56 -0.40
C HIS A 88 8.86 -2.10 -0.41
N ARG A 89 9.29 -1.54 -1.54
CA ARG A 89 10.61 -0.96 -1.70
C ARG A 89 10.55 0.32 -2.52
N VAL A 90 11.42 1.25 -2.18
CA VAL A 90 11.74 2.39 -3.04
C VAL A 90 13.02 2.04 -3.78
N ILE A 91 13.00 2.15 -5.12
CA ILE A 91 14.16 1.89 -5.98
C ILE A 91 14.68 3.21 -6.59
N PRO A 92 15.90 3.23 -7.16
CA PRO A 92 16.49 4.45 -7.70
C PRO A 92 15.58 5.21 -8.66
N GLY A 93 15.49 6.53 -8.46
CA GLY A 93 14.57 7.42 -9.18
C GLY A 93 13.21 7.60 -8.50
N ASP A 94 13.11 7.28 -7.21
CA ASP A 94 11.91 7.43 -6.36
C ASP A 94 10.71 6.60 -6.86
N TYR A 95 10.97 5.45 -7.48
CA TYR A 95 9.91 4.53 -7.87
C TYR A 95 9.56 3.60 -6.72
N HIS A 96 8.27 3.48 -6.45
CA HIS A 96 7.74 2.60 -5.42
C HIS A 96 7.31 1.27 -6.05
N LEU A 97 7.82 0.16 -5.53
CA LEU A 97 7.39 -1.19 -5.88
C LEU A 97 6.76 -1.85 -4.67
N ALA A 98 5.67 -2.59 -4.90
CA ALA A 98 5.09 -3.45 -3.90
C ALA A 98 4.74 -4.81 -4.50
N VAL A 99 4.86 -5.86 -3.69
CA VAL A 99 4.43 -7.21 -4.01
C VAL A 99 3.44 -7.63 -2.94
N GLY A 100 2.31 -8.18 -3.37
CA GLY A 100 1.31 -8.81 -2.51
C GLY A 100 1.09 -10.25 -2.96
N CYS A 101 1.11 -11.18 -2.02
CA CYS A 101 0.86 -12.60 -2.31
C CYS A 101 -0.08 -13.21 -1.28
N ARG A 102 -0.91 -14.14 -1.74
CA ARG A 102 -1.75 -14.98 -0.87
C ARG A 102 -1.04 -16.30 -0.60
N GLY A 103 -0.82 -16.63 0.67
CA GLY A 103 -0.23 -17.90 1.11
C GLY A 103 0.81 -17.72 2.23
N PRO A 104 1.33 -18.84 2.78
CA PRO A 104 2.22 -18.84 3.95
C PRO A 104 3.65 -18.35 3.68
N GLY A 105 3.88 -17.67 2.55
CA GLY A 105 5.20 -17.24 2.11
C GLY A 105 5.44 -15.76 2.37
N GLN A 106 6.69 -15.41 2.70
CA GLN A 106 7.15 -14.02 2.65
C GLN A 106 7.70 -13.71 1.26
N VAL A 107 7.60 -12.45 0.85
CA VAL A 107 8.22 -11.97 -0.39
C VAL A 107 9.73 -11.95 -0.19
N ALA A 108 10.46 -12.66 -1.05
CA ALA A 108 11.92 -12.68 -1.05
C ALA A 108 12.47 -12.08 -2.35
N TRP A 109 12.98 -10.86 -2.26
CA TRP A 109 13.57 -10.16 -3.41
C TRP A 109 14.94 -10.73 -3.79
N ARG A 110 15.22 -10.84 -5.09
CA ARG A 110 16.54 -11.23 -5.62
C ARG A 110 17.02 -10.20 -6.62
N GLY A 111 18.30 -9.83 -6.55
CA GLY A 111 18.96 -9.00 -7.56
C GLY A 111 18.50 -7.54 -7.61
N MET A 112 17.94 -7.00 -6.53
CA MET A 112 17.71 -5.56 -6.44
C MET A 112 19.02 -4.84 -6.10
N PRO A 113 19.36 -3.75 -6.79
CA PRO A 113 20.46 -2.89 -6.35
C PRO A 113 20.11 -2.28 -4.98
N ASP A 114 21.12 -2.19 -4.12
CA ASP A 114 21.05 -1.40 -2.87
C ASP A 114 20.85 0.10 -3.18
#